data_AF-A0A9W6ZNJ1-F1
#
_entry.id   AF-A0A9W6ZNJ1-F1
#
_cell.length_a   1.000
_cell.length_b   1.000
_cell.length_c   1.000
_cell.angle_alpha   90.00
_cell.angle_beta   90.00
_cell.angle_gamma   90.00
#
_symmetry.space_group_name_H-M   'P 1'
#
loop_
_entity.id
_entity.type
_entity.pdbx_description
1 polymer ?
#
loop_
_entity_poly.entity_id
_entity_poly.type
_entity_poly.pdbx_seq_one_letter_code
_entity_poly.pdbx_strand_id
1 'polypeptide(L)'
;FSTKTALEKTSKQTKKNIMDAKSLVTGVSLGVAGFMILTEAKKVLSKPKSSSVKNASPGKRNYLIGGNWKCNLTLDGVTALVKSLNSAGPIPDNVDVVVGVPMPYLSLVRSTLRPDIEVAGQDSCVKTFGANTGETAATMLSEVGCSWVILGHSERRAGFNGHAQELRQ
;
A
#
# COMPACT_ATOMS: atom_id res chain seq x y z
N PHE A 1 -37.62 -6.07 23.00
CA PHE A 1 -37.09 -6.09 21.62
C PHE A 1 -35.70 -6.72 21.65
N SER A 2 -35.56 -7.92 21.10
CA SER A 2 -34.51 -8.88 21.46
C SER A 2 -33.19 -8.63 20.71
N THR A 3 -32.16 -8.20 21.46
CA THR A 3 -30.78 -7.96 20.99
C THR A 3 -30.04 -9.23 20.54
N LYS A 4 -30.53 -10.43 20.93
CA LYS A 4 -29.97 -11.71 20.48
C LYS A 4 -30.19 -11.96 18.98
N THR A 5 -31.30 -11.49 18.42
CA THR A 5 -31.67 -11.73 17.02
C THR A 5 -30.83 -10.92 16.03
N ALA A 6 -30.30 -9.75 16.44
CA ALA A 6 -29.43 -8.94 15.59
C ALA A 6 -28.01 -9.53 15.48
N LEU A 7 -27.42 -9.95 16.60
CA LEU A 7 -26.10 -10.59 16.66
C LEU A 7 -26.04 -11.90 15.86
N GLU A 8 -27.11 -12.70 15.92
CA GLU A 8 -27.18 -13.97 15.16
C GLU A 8 -27.30 -13.75 13.65
N LYS A 9 -27.99 -12.67 13.22
CA LYS A 9 -28.08 -12.28 11.81
C LYS A 9 -26.74 -11.77 11.28
N THR A 10 -26.00 -10.98 12.05
CA THR A 10 -24.67 -10.49 11.67
C THR A 10 -23.65 -11.63 11.57
N SER A 11 -23.67 -12.58 12.51
CA SER A 11 -22.78 -13.75 12.49
C SER A 11 -23.03 -14.67 11.27
N LYS A 12 -24.31 -14.90 10.92
CA LYS A 12 -24.68 -15.68 9.73
C LYS A 12 -24.30 -14.97 8.42
N GLN A 13 -24.45 -13.65 8.36
CA GLN A 13 -24.01 -12.85 7.20
C GLN A 13 -22.49 -12.87 7.01
N THR A 14 -21.72 -12.76 8.09
CA THR A 14 -20.26 -12.83 8.05
C THR A 14 -19.78 -14.21 7.61
N LYS A 15 -20.40 -15.31 8.08
CA LYS A 15 -20.07 -16.67 7.63
C LYS A 15 -20.39 -16.90 6.15
N LYS A 16 -21.48 -16.32 5.65
CA LYS A 16 -21.83 -16.39 4.22
C LYS A 16 -20.80 -15.65 3.36
N ASN A 17 -20.43 -14.43 3.74
CA ASN A 17 -19.42 -13.64 3.02
C ASN A 17 -18.04 -14.33 3.01
N ILE A 18 -17.69 -15.07 4.06
CA ILE A 18 -16.44 -15.86 4.14
C ILE A 18 -16.48 -17.08 3.22
N MET A 19 -17.63 -17.73 3.04
CA MET A 19 -17.77 -18.85 2.10
C MET A 19 -17.75 -18.39 0.64
N ASP A 20 -18.42 -17.27 0.34
CA ASP A 20 -18.45 -16.70 -1.01
C ASP A 20 -17.05 -16.22 -1.44
N ALA A 21 -16.25 -15.68 -0.50
CA ALA A 21 -14.87 -15.29 -0.75
C ALA A 21 -13.93 -16.48 -1.02
N LYS A 22 -14.19 -17.66 -0.43
CA LYS A 22 -13.39 -18.88 -0.69
C LYS A 22 -13.67 -19.47 -2.07
N SER A 23 -14.86 -19.27 -2.63
CA SER A 23 -15.20 -19.77 -3.96
C SER A 23 -14.63 -18.93 -5.12
N LEU A 24 -14.14 -17.71 -4.85
CA LEU A 24 -13.60 -16.81 -5.88
C LEU A 24 -12.08 -16.93 -6.09
N VAL A 25 -11.38 -17.71 -5.25
CA VAL A 25 -9.90 -17.84 -5.28
C VAL A 25 -9.41 -18.82 -6.36
N THR A 26 -10.32 -19.53 -7.04
CA THR A 26 -9.97 -20.53 -8.08
C THR A 26 -9.90 -20.01 -9.50
N GLY A 27 -9.97 -18.70 -9.76
CA GLY A 27 -9.76 -18.22 -11.12
C GLY A 27 -9.67 -16.72 -11.28
N VAL A 28 -8.46 -16.18 -11.34
CA VAL A 28 -8.21 -14.92 -12.04
C VAL A 28 -6.88 -15.01 -12.80
N SER A 29 -7.03 -15.07 -14.12
CA SER A 29 -6.01 -14.99 -15.16
C SER A 29 -5.33 -13.61 -15.17
N LEU A 30 -4.03 -13.59 -15.51
CA LEU A 30 -3.26 -12.36 -15.75
C LEU A 30 -3.91 -11.54 -16.89
N GLY A 31 -4.26 -10.29 -16.61
CA GLY A 31 -4.76 -9.33 -17.59
C GLY A 31 -4.13 -7.95 -17.37
N VAL A 32 -3.32 -7.52 -18.34
CA VAL A 32 -2.61 -6.25 -18.41
C VAL A 32 -3.58 -5.12 -18.77
N ALA A 33 -3.63 -4.02 -18.00
CA ALA A 33 -3.94 -2.67 -18.49
C ALA A 33 -3.91 -1.63 -17.36
N GLY A 34 -3.31 -0.47 -17.60
CA GLY A 34 -3.59 0.74 -16.81
C GLY A 34 -2.40 1.65 -16.52
N PHE A 35 -1.82 2.25 -17.57
CA PHE A 35 -0.87 3.36 -17.50
C PHE A 35 -1.55 4.57 -16.83
N MET A 36 -1.00 5.08 -15.71
CA MET A 36 -1.41 6.36 -15.12
C MET A 36 -0.15 7.14 -14.72
N ILE A 37 -0.04 8.34 -15.29
CA ILE A 37 1.10 9.25 -15.19
C ILE A 37 1.21 9.80 -13.75
N LEU A 38 2.35 9.58 -13.08
CA LEU A 38 2.72 10.26 -11.85
C LEU A 38 3.42 11.58 -12.20
N THR A 39 2.94 12.69 -11.63
CA THR A 39 3.54 14.02 -11.83
C THR A 39 4.40 14.37 -10.60
N GLU A 40 5.57 14.93 -10.86
CA GLU A 40 6.64 15.21 -9.90
C GLU A 40 6.30 16.38 -8.96
N ALA A 41 6.40 16.18 -7.65
CA ALA A 41 6.37 17.24 -6.64
C ALA A 41 7.75 17.37 -5.98
N LYS A 42 8.45 18.45 -6.27
CA LYS A 42 9.71 18.81 -5.60
C LYS A 42 9.45 19.71 -4.38
N LYS A 43 10.07 19.29 -3.27
CA LYS A 43 10.73 20.12 -2.24
C LYS A 43 9.88 20.58 -1.04
N VAL A 44 9.75 19.72 -0.02
CA VAL A 44 9.85 20.11 1.41
C VAL A 44 10.40 18.92 2.23
N LEU A 45 11.24 19.24 3.22
CA LEU A 45 11.87 18.40 4.26
C LEU A 45 13.20 17.68 3.95
N SER A 46 14.13 17.89 4.87
CA SER A 46 15.54 17.49 4.86
C SER A 46 15.73 15.98 4.74
N LYS A 47 16.66 15.58 3.84
CA LYS A 47 17.02 14.21 3.49
C LYS A 47 17.32 13.33 4.72
N PRO A 48 16.62 12.21 4.96
CA PRO A 48 17.23 11.09 5.64
C PRO A 48 18.30 10.48 4.70
N LYS A 49 19.43 10.04 5.26
CA LYS A 49 20.46 9.29 4.52
C LYS A 49 19.89 7.90 4.17
N SER A 50 19.12 7.81 3.10
CA SER A 50 18.82 6.54 2.45
C SER A 50 20.07 6.07 1.71
N SER A 51 20.56 4.90 2.10
CA SER A 51 21.61 4.16 1.43
C SER A 51 21.11 3.64 0.09
N SER A 52 21.81 4.01 -0.98
CA SER A 52 21.72 3.48 -2.35
C SER A 52 20.68 4.10 -3.31
N VAL A 53 20.63 5.43 -3.39
CA VAL A 53 20.25 6.06 -4.67
C VAL A 53 21.48 6.02 -5.58
N LYS A 54 21.58 4.99 -6.44
CA LYS A 54 22.59 4.98 -7.51
C LYS A 54 22.26 6.12 -8.48
N ASN A 55 23.24 6.98 -8.73
CA ASN A 55 23.12 8.19 -9.55
C ASN A 55 22.44 7.92 -10.91
N ALA A 56 21.22 8.41 -11.09
CA ALA A 56 20.57 8.44 -12.39
C ALA A 56 21.24 9.51 -13.27
N SER A 57 21.79 9.08 -14.41
CA SER A 57 22.25 10.01 -15.46
C SER A 57 21.07 10.82 -15.98
N PRO A 58 21.21 12.15 -16.21
CA PRO A 58 20.17 12.96 -16.83
C PRO A 58 19.73 12.33 -18.16
N GLY A 59 18.48 11.86 -18.23
CA GLY A 59 17.89 11.29 -19.45
C GLY A 59 17.58 9.79 -19.40
N LYS A 60 17.95 9.04 -18.36
CA LYS A 60 17.55 7.62 -18.20
C LYS A 60 16.75 7.42 -16.91
N ARG A 61 15.45 7.10 -17.05
CA ARG A 61 14.60 6.69 -15.92
C ARG A 61 14.64 5.17 -15.78
N ASN A 62 14.64 4.70 -14.53
CA ASN A 62 14.41 3.30 -14.24
C ASN A 62 12.92 2.95 -14.47
N TYR A 63 12.65 1.69 -14.77
CA TYR A 63 11.29 1.18 -14.74
C TYR A 63 10.83 1.11 -13.28
N LEU A 64 9.60 1.52 -13.00
CA LEU A 64 9.01 1.42 -11.67
C LEU A 64 7.92 0.36 -11.68
N ILE A 65 8.06 -0.68 -10.86
CA ILE A 65 7.07 -1.74 -10.69
C ILE A 65 6.41 -1.58 -9.32
N GLY A 66 5.14 -1.21 -9.31
CA GLY A 66 4.34 -1.03 -8.11
C GLY A 66 3.39 -2.20 -7.86
N GLY A 67 3.40 -2.75 -6.64
CA GLY A 67 2.44 -3.76 -6.17
C GLY A 67 1.53 -3.21 -5.09
N ASN A 68 0.37 -2.65 -5.44
CA ASN A 68 -0.62 -2.20 -4.44
C ASN A 68 -1.46 -3.39 -3.95
N TRP A 69 -1.27 -3.80 -2.70
CA TRP A 69 -2.00 -4.93 -2.11
C TRP A 69 -3.45 -4.58 -1.75
N LYS A 70 -3.82 -3.29 -1.78
CA LYS A 70 -5.14 -2.76 -1.41
C LYS A 70 -5.57 -3.27 -0.02
N CYS A 71 -6.87 -3.44 0.22
CA CYS A 71 -7.40 -4.02 1.45
C CYS A 71 -7.49 -5.56 1.35
N ASN A 72 -6.34 -6.23 1.17
CA ASN A 72 -6.26 -7.69 1.07
C ASN A 72 -5.25 -8.29 2.06
N LEU A 73 -5.26 -9.63 2.09
CA LEU A 73 -4.40 -10.51 2.87
C LEU A 73 -4.76 -10.58 4.37
N THR A 74 -4.54 -11.76 4.94
CA THR A 74 -4.44 -11.95 6.39
C THR A 74 -2.98 -11.80 6.81
N LEU A 75 -2.71 -11.80 8.12
CA LEU A 75 -1.34 -11.79 8.65
C LEU A 75 -0.48 -12.93 8.09
N ASP A 76 -1.04 -14.14 8.01
CA ASP A 76 -0.35 -15.30 7.42
C ASP A 76 -0.10 -15.09 5.93
N GLY A 77 -1.07 -14.52 5.20
CA GLY A 77 -0.93 -14.19 3.79
C GLY A 77 0.18 -13.15 3.53
N VAL A 78 0.26 -12.12 4.37
CA VAL A 78 1.35 -11.13 4.33
C VAL A 78 2.69 -11.80 4.57
N THR A 79 2.78 -12.63 5.60
CA THR A 79 4.03 -13.32 5.97
C THR A 79 4.50 -14.26 4.84
N ALA A 80 3.57 -15.00 4.24
CA ALA A 80 3.85 -15.88 3.10
C ALA A 80 4.30 -15.08 1.86
N LEU A 81 3.65 -13.96 1.56
CA LEU A 81 4.00 -13.11 0.42
C LEU A 81 5.38 -12.47 0.60
N VAL A 82 5.67 -11.93 1.80
CA VAL A 82 7.00 -11.38 2.12
C VAL A 82 8.08 -12.45 1.99
N LYS A 83 7.83 -13.67 2.50
CA LYS A 83 8.77 -14.80 2.35
C LYS A 83 9.02 -15.12 0.87
N SER A 84 7.97 -15.11 0.05
CA SER A 84 8.10 -15.32 -1.40
C SER A 84 8.94 -14.23 -2.07
N LEU A 85 8.71 -12.96 -1.74
CA LEU A 85 9.48 -11.83 -2.29
C LEU A 85 10.95 -11.85 -1.85
N ASN A 86 11.20 -12.22 -0.60
CA ASN A 86 12.56 -12.38 -0.07
C ASN A 86 13.34 -13.51 -0.75
N SER A 87 12.63 -14.55 -1.19
CA SER A 87 13.21 -15.71 -1.87
C SER A 87 13.31 -15.51 -3.40
N ALA A 88 12.80 -14.40 -3.93
CA ALA A 88 12.87 -14.09 -5.34
C ALA A 88 14.30 -13.75 -5.79
N GLY A 89 14.55 -13.88 -7.09
CA GLY A 89 15.85 -13.53 -7.69
C GLY A 89 16.22 -12.04 -7.54
N PRO A 90 17.42 -11.65 -7.98
CA PRO A 90 17.85 -10.26 -7.95
C PRO A 90 16.96 -9.38 -8.85
N ILE A 91 16.73 -8.15 -8.40
CA ILE A 91 16.04 -7.12 -9.20
C ILE A 91 17.06 -6.51 -10.17
N PRO A 92 16.73 -6.37 -11.48
CA PRO A 92 17.62 -5.71 -12.43
C PRO A 92 17.91 -4.25 -12.06
N ASP A 93 19.14 -3.77 -12.28
CA ASP A 93 19.57 -2.40 -11.91
C ASP A 93 18.74 -1.27 -12.55
N ASN A 94 18.00 -1.55 -13.63
CA ASN A 94 17.14 -0.57 -14.31
C ASN A 94 15.67 -0.65 -13.85
N VAL A 95 15.38 -1.34 -12.74
CA VAL A 95 14.04 -1.55 -12.20
C VAL A 95 14.02 -1.20 -10.71
N ASP A 96 13.10 -0.33 -10.32
CA ASP A 96 12.76 -0.04 -8.93
C ASP A 96 11.45 -0.76 -8.60
N VAL A 97 11.37 -1.41 -7.44
CA VAL A 97 10.18 -2.17 -7.00
C VAL A 97 9.64 -1.56 -5.72
N VAL A 98 8.35 -1.26 -5.71
CA VAL A 98 7.64 -0.65 -4.56
C VAL A 98 6.38 -1.45 -4.25
N VAL A 99 6.13 -1.77 -2.98
CA VAL A 99 4.89 -2.45 -2.54
C VAL A 99 4.03 -1.55 -1.65
N GLY A 100 2.76 -1.38 -2.03
CA GLY A 100 1.77 -0.62 -1.27
C GLY A 100 1.06 -1.53 -0.26
N VAL A 101 1.37 -1.36 1.02
CA VAL A 101 0.97 -2.30 2.09
C VAL A 101 -0.22 -1.76 2.89
N PRO A 102 -1.20 -2.59 3.28
CA PRO A 102 -2.27 -2.17 4.19
C PRO A 102 -1.69 -1.70 5.53
N MET A 103 -2.18 -0.57 6.05
CA MET A 103 -1.64 0.09 7.24
C MET A 103 -1.36 -0.84 8.44
N PRO A 104 -2.23 -1.82 8.80
CA PRO A 104 -1.98 -2.71 9.94
C PRO A 104 -0.73 -3.58 9.81
N TYR A 105 -0.23 -3.78 8.59
CA TYR A 105 0.91 -4.65 8.32
C TYR A 105 2.19 -3.89 7.94
N LEU A 106 2.15 -2.56 7.93
CA LEU A 106 3.22 -1.72 7.40
C LEU A 106 4.57 -1.95 8.10
N SER A 107 4.59 -1.87 9.44
CA SER A 107 5.82 -2.06 10.23
C SER A 107 6.36 -3.49 10.15
N LEU A 108 5.47 -4.48 10.08
CA LEU A 108 5.87 -5.89 9.90
C LEU A 108 6.55 -6.08 8.55
N VAL A 109 5.93 -5.59 7.47
CA VAL A 109 6.49 -5.75 6.12
C VAL A 109 7.81 -5.00 6.01
N ARG A 110 7.90 -3.77 6.51
CA ARG A 110 9.14 -3.00 6.45
C ARG A 110 10.31 -3.65 7.23
N SER A 111 10.03 -4.30 8.35
CA SER A 111 11.07 -4.98 9.15
C SER A 111 11.49 -6.35 8.62
N THR A 112 10.68 -6.98 7.77
CA THR A 112 10.91 -8.36 7.30
C THR A 112 11.19 -8.47 5.80
N LEU A 113 10.83 -7.48 5.00
CA LEU A 113 11.07 -7.44 3.56
C LEU A 113 12.52 -7.07 3.25
N ARG A 114 13.09 -7.70 2.22
CA ARG A 114 14.42 -7.38 1.67
C ARG A 114 14.55 -5.88 1.34
N PRO A 115 15.74 -5.29 1.56
CA PRO A 115 15.92 -3.83 1.54
C PRO A 115 15.88 -3.20 0.14
N ASP A 116 16.09 -3.98 -0.91
CA ASP A 116 16.01 -3.58 -2.32
C ASP A 116 14.57 -3.52 -2.86
N ILE A 117 13.57 -3.84 -2.03
CA ILE A 117 12.16 -3.52 -2.28
C ILE A 117 11.70 -2.42 -1.33
N GLU A 118 11.20 -1.34 -1.90
CA GLU A 118 10.68 -0.20 -1.15
C GLU A 118 9.24 -0.48 -0.67
N VAL A 119 8.90 0.08 0.50
CA VAL A 119 7.56 -0.07 1.10
C VAL A 119 6.84 1.27 1.06
N ALA A 120 5.59 1.22 0.62
CA ALA A 120 4.71 2.37 0.51
C ALA A 120 3.48 2.26 1.42
N GLY A 121 3.13 3.38 2.07
CA GLY A 121 1.78 3.56 2.59
C GLY A 121 0.78 3.66 1.42
N GLN A 122 -0.44 3.16 1.62
CA GLN A 122 -1.49 3.22 0.59
C GLN A 122 -2.25 4.55 0.58
N ASP A 123 -1.98 5.41 1.56
CA ASP A 123 -2.65 6.68 1.77
C ASP A 123 -1.91 7.53 2.79
N SER A 124 -2.06 8.85 2.74
CA SER A 124 -1.61 9.75 3.80
C SER A 124 -2.44 11.03 3.83
N CYS A 125 -2.66 11.56 5.03
CA CYS A 125 -3.31 12.85 5.17
C CYS A 125 -2.34 14.01 4.84
N VAL A 126 -2.90 15.06 4.25
CA VAL A 126 -2.16 16.28 3.89
C VAL A 126 -1.70 17.05 5.13
N LYS A 127 -2.47 16.93 6.22
CA LYS A 127 -2.16 17.60 7.48
C LYS A 127 -1.04 16.88 8.22
N THR A 128 -0.25 17.64 8.96
CA THR A 128 0.70 17.10 9.94
C THR A 128 -0.04 16.48 11.14
N PHE A 129 0.70 16.17 12.21
CA PHE A 129 0.12 15.72 13.49
C PHE A 129 -1.05 16.61 13.94
N GLY A 130 -2.12 15.99 14.44
CA GLY A 130 -3.31 16.70 14.89
C GLY A 130 -4.51 15.78 15.11
N ALA A 131 -5.67 16.39 15.38
CA ALA A 131 -6.94 15.69 15.65
C ALA A 131 -7.61 15.17 14.35
N ASN A 132 -6.96 14.20 13.70
CA ASN A 132 -7.45 13.53 12.49
C ASN A 132 -7.59 12.02 12.75
N THR A 133 -8.58 11.62 13.56
CA THR A 133 -8.75 10.22 13.97
C THR A 133 -8.92 9.29 12.77
N GLY A 134 -8.10 8.23 12.71
CA GLY A 134 -8.12 7.25 11.62
C GLY A 134 -7.20 7.59 10.45
N GLU A 135 -6.67 8.81 10.39
CA GLU A 135 -5.73 9.24 9.36
C GLU A 135 -4.28 8.91 9.73
N THR A 136 -3.40 8.89 8.73
CA THR A 136 -1.96 8.68 8.92
C THR A 136 -1.16 9.80 8.26
N ALA A 137 -0.37 10.51 9.06
CA ALA A 137 0.49 11.58 8.57
C ALA A 137 1.72 11.02 7.84
N ALA A 138 2.22 11.76 6.84
CA ALA A 138 3.39 11.35 6.07
C ALA A 138 4.64 11.18 6.95
N THR A 139 4.76 11.97 8.02
CA THR A 139 5.83 11.84 9.01
C THR A 139 5.80 10.48 9.73
N MET A 140 4.62 9.97 10.08
CA MET A 140 4.47 8.64 10.69
C MET A 140 4.93 7.54 9.73
N LEU A 141 4.59 7.65 8.44
CA LEU A 141 5.03 6.69 7.42
C LEU A 141 6.55 6.72 7.26
N SER A 142 7.15 7.92 7.25
CA SER A 142 8.60 8.09 7.19
C SER A 142 9.30 7.50 8.42
N GLU A 143 8.73 7.62 9.61
CA GLU A 143 9.28 7.04 10.86
C GLU A 143 9.24 5.51 10.85
N VAL A 144 8.21 4.93 10.24
CA VAL A 144 8.13 3.47 10.02
C VAL A 144 9.17 3.01 8.97
N GLY A 145 9.77 3.93 8.21
CA GLY A 145 10.76 3.65 7.18
C GLY A 145 10.17 3.52 5.77
N CYS A 146 8.96 4.04 5.54
CA CYS A 146 8.39 4.14 4.20
C CYS A 146 8.94 5.35 3.47
N SER A 147 9.45 5.13 2.27
CA SER A 147 9.98 6.16 1.36
C SER A 147 8.95 6.58 0.31
N TRP A 148 7.84 5.84 0.17
CA TRP A 148 6.79 6.05 -0.83
C TRP A 148 5.41 6.10 -0.19
N VAL A 149 4.48 6.80 -0.85
CA VAL A 149 3.05 6.81 -0.50
C VAL A 149 2.24 6.81 -1.79
N ILE A 150 1.22 5.96 -1.86
CA ILE A 150 0.22 5.98 -2.92
C ILE A 150 -0.82 7.02 -2.55
N LEU A 151 -1.04 8.01 -3.43
CA LEU A 151 -2.04 9.05 -3.24
C LEU A 151 -3.00 9.10 -4.41
N GLY A 152 -4.24 9.48 -4.14
CA GLY A 152 -5.25 9.70 -5.17
C GLY A 152 -5.66 8.44 -5.91
N HIS A 153 -5.57 7.24 -5.31
CA HIS A 153 -6.03 6.00 -5.94
C HIS A 153 -7.52 6.12 -6.34
N SER A 154 -7.93 5.51 -7.46
CA SER A 154 -9.31 5.66 -7.97
C SER A 154 -10.37 5.23 -6.95
N GLU A 155 -10.10 4.20 -6.15
CA GLU A 155 -10.97 3.74 -5.05
C GLU A 155 -11.18 4.82 -3.98
N ARG A 156 -10.16 5.65 -3.71
CA ARG A 156 -10.29 6.80 -2.80
C ARG A 156 -11.14 7.91 -3.42
N ARG A 157 -11.07 8.10 -4.74
CA ARG A 157 -11.86 9.11 -5.45
C ARG A 157 -13.33 8.70 -5.65
N ALA A 158 -13.58 7.41 -5.85
CA ALA A 158 -14.90 6.88 -6.19
C ALA A 158 -15.70 6.36 -4.97
N GLY A 159 -15.02 5.83 -3.95
CA GLY A 159 -15.67 5.20 -2.79
C GLY A 159 -15.90 6.14 -1.60
N PHE A 160 -15.19 7.26 -1.53
CA PHE A 160 -15.27 8.22 -0.42
C PHE A 160 -15.78 9.56 -0.92
N ASN A 161 -17.10 9.66 -1.14
CA ASN A 161 -17.84 10.84 -1.58
C ASN A 161 -17.65 12.06 -0.64
N GLY A 162 -16.50 12.72 -0.68
CA GLY A 162 -16.27 14.01 -0.03
C GLY A 162 -14.91 14.24 0.60
N HIS A 163 -13.99 13.27 0.61
CA HIS A 163 -12.59 13.48 1.03
C HIS A 163 -11.65 13.24 -0.15
N ALA A 164 -11.82 14.04 -1.20
CA ALA A 164 -10.76 14.18 -2.19
C ALA A 164 -9.53 14.73 -1.44
N GLN A 165 -8.53 13.88 -1.20
CA GLN A 165 -7.24 14.35 -0.73
C GLN A 165 -6.72 15.37 -1.73
N GLU A 166 -6.36 16.54 -1.22
CA GLU A 166 -5.81 17.61 -2.01
C GLU A 166 -4.39 17.20 -2.42
N LEU A 167 -4.24 16.66 -3.64
CA LEU A 167 -2.97 16.10 -4.15
C LEU A 167 -1.87 17.14 -4.42
N ARG A 168 -2.02 18.39 -3.98
CA ARG A 168 -1.24 19.56 -4.44
C ARG A 168 -0.49 20.34 -3.35
N GLN A 169 -0.41 19.84 -2.12
CA GLN A 169 0.32 20.51 -1.03
C GLN A 169 1.64 19.78 -0.72
#